data_AF-A0A169X0K0-F1
#
_entry.id   AF-A0A169X0K0-F1
#
_cell.length_a   1.000
_cell.length_b   1.000
_cell.length_c   1.000
_cell.angle_alpha   90.00
_cell.angle_beta   90.00
_cell.angle_gamma   90.00
#
_symmetry.space_group_name_H-M   'P 1'
#
loop_
_entity.id
_entity.type
_entity.pdbx_description
1 polymer ?
#
loop_
_entity_poly.entity_id
_entity_poly.type
_entity_poly.pdbx_seq_one_letter_code
_entity_poly.pdbx_strand_id
1 'polypeptide(L)'
;MKSGLYGRLFSGGLIILVGNVLGMGIAFLTRIVLARLLGVSGYGILAFCVSLLELLVLLTSLGLEEGVARNIPRAEDSGSVFLTAVEVAFATAVGAAVALALLSSIVSRLFLVPSAVPVVILFALALPFQSVVWLSLGGFRGIGDASRIAFVQNVVLRGAIIVLAVAGIYLGYGIVGAAAGWALGTAITAGLSIFILVRETDLLSSTQRTFTRLSEHTGPLLRFSVPLVIATAAWQLIQATDDMIIGYSLSPAQIGVFDAAFTTGRIMLLFVWSFSALFLPIFSQLDDEDADTEEMSRLYTLMAKWVVVLTLPIFLFVVGFPEAIMTALFGDAYASGGLVLAIVVVGFFVEVATGMTRAALTAIGDTRFIFWTTTGTLVANVVLGFLLISSFGIGGVAAATALTYAALNVASAVRLYLVREFHAISSALVRVTVSTTVLFALLYVAFGSWIRSSLLTVLLAGMGFYAVHLIVFFAVGGLETEDMTLLRQYTSTIPINLQPLFDLLERG
;
A
#
# COMPACT_ATOMS: atom_id res chain seq x y z
N MET A 1 -12.02 -19.84 27.84
CA MET A 1 -10.61 -19.60 27.46
C MET A 1 -10.43 -19.14 26.01
N LYS A 2 -11.23 -19.62 25.03
CA LYS A 2 -11.19 -19.16 23.62
C LYS A 2 -11.53 -17.67 23.43
N SER A 3 -12.44 -17.09 24.22
CA SER A 3 -12.88 -15.68 24.09
C SER A 3 -11.80 -14.61 24.32
N GLY A 4 -10.79 -14.89 25.16
CA GLY A 4 -9.73 -13.92 25.49
C GLY A 4 -8.60 -13.81 24.46
N LEU A 5 -8.45 -14.81 23.58
CA LEU A 5 -7.50 -14.76 22.46
C LEU A 5 -8.10 -13.98 21.29
N TYR A 6 -9.37 -14.26 20.94
CA TYR A 6 -10.10 -13.52 19.91
C TYR A 6 -10.23 -12.04 20.24
N GLY A 7 -10.54 -11.67 21.49
CA GLY A 7 -10.61 -10.26 21.90
C GLY A 7 -9.29 -9.50 21.78
N ARG A 8 -8.13 -10.17 21.97
CA ARG A 8 -6.79 -9.56 21.85
C ARG A 8 -6.31 -9.49 20.39
N LEU A 9 -6.62 -10.50 19.58
CA LEU A 9 -6.38 -10.47 18.13
C LEU A 9 -7.24 -9.39 17.45
N PHE A 10 -8.49 -9.23 17.88
CA PHE A 10 -9.40 -8.25 17.32
C PHE A 10 -9.05 -6.82 17.76
N SER A 11 -8.69 -6.60 19.03
CA SER A 11 -8.27 -5.27 19.49
C SER A 11 -6.93 -4.84 18.91
N GLY A 12 -5.93 -5.74 18.87
CA GLY A 12 -4.64 -5.47 18.23
C GLY A 12 -4.75 -5.29 16.72
N GLY A 13 -5.51 -6.15 16.04
CA GLY A 13 -5.78 -6.06 14.60
C GLY A 13 -6.54 -4.81 14.21
N LEU A 14 -7.53 -4.39 15.01
CA LEU A 14 -8.27 -3.14 14.78
C LEU A 14 -7.39 -1.91 14.99
N ILE A 15 -6.50 -1.90 15.99
CA ILE A 15 -5.53 -0.81 16.18
C ILE A 15 -4.58 -0.71 14.98
N ILE A 16 -4.06 -1.83 14.49
CA ILE A 16 -3.21 -1.85 13.29
C ILE A 16 -3.99 -1.35 12.07
N LEU A 17 -5.23 -1.80 11.92
CA LEU A 17 -6.10 -1.41 10.82
C LEU A 17 -6.33 0.11 10.82
N VAL A 18 -6.83 0.66 11.94
CA VAL A 18 -7.08 2.09 12.11
C VAL A 18 -5.78 2.89 11.92
N GLY A 19 -4.67 2.41 12.50
CA GLY A 19 -3.35 3.01 12.32
C GLY A 19 -2.93 3.06 10.85
N ASN A 20 -3.13 2.00 10.09
CA ASN A 20 -2.81 1.93 8.67
C ASN A 20 -3.70 2.84 7.83
N VAL A 21 -5.01 2.87 8.07
CA VAL A 21 -5.94 3.78 7.37
C VAL A 21 -5.55 5.24 7.63
N LEU A 22 -5.32 5.61 8.89
CA LEU A 22 -4.86 6.94 9.26
C LEU A 22 -3.51 7.27 8.60
N GLY A 23 -2.56 6.34 8.63
CA GLY A 23 -1.26 6.50 7.99
C GLY A 23 -1.37 6.73 6.49
N MET A 24 -2.18 5.92 5.79
CA MET A 24 -2.46 6.08 4.36
C MET A 24 -3.07 7.44 4.06
N GLY A 25 -4.04 7.88 4.86
CA GLY A 25 -4.64 9.22 4.76
C GLY A 25 -3.60 10.34 4.93
N ILE A 26 -2.75 10.26 5.96
CA ILE A 26 -1.68 11.25 6.18
C ILE A 26 -0.70 11.28 5.01
N ALA A 27 -0.29 10.13 4.46
CA ALA A 27 0.61 10.12 3.30
C ALA A 27 -0.06 10.64 2.04
N PHE A 28 -1.33 10.34 1.82
CA PHE A 28 -2.09 10.87 0.70
C PHE A 28 -2.20 12.41 0.78
N LEU A 29 -2.54 12.92 1.96
CA LEU A 29 -2.57 14.37 2.22
C LEU A 29 -1.19 15.00 2.06
N THR A 30 -0.14 14.33 2.53
CA THR A 30 1.25 14.78 2.34
C THR A 30 1.57 14.96 0.86
N ARG A 31 1.22 13.95 0.04
CA ARG A 31 1.41 14.01 -1.42
C ARG A 31 0.63 15.16 -2.05
N ILE A 32 -0.65 15.37 -1.69
CA ILE A 32 -1.45 16.52 -2.16
C ILE A 32 -0.80 17.86 -1.78
N VAL A 33 -0.40 18.02 -0.52
CA VAL A 33 0.20 19.26 -0.03
C VAL A 33 1.49 19.56 -0.77
N LEU A 34 2.41 18.58 -0.89
CA LEU A 34 3.66 18.77 -1.61
C LEU A 34 3.43 19.04 -3.10
N ALA A 35 2.49 18.33 -3.73
CA ALA A 35 2.11 18.52 -5.12
C ALA A 35 1.57 19.93 -5.43
N ARG A 36 0.76 20.49 -4.51
CA ARG A 36 0.24 21.87 -4.63
C ARG A 36 1.30 22.93 -4.37
N LEU A 37 2.17 22.70 -3.38
CA LEU A 37 3.19 23.69 -3.00
C LEU A 37 4.37 23.75 -3.98
N LEU A 38 4.76 22.61 -4.56
CA LEU A 38 5.92 22.52 -5.46
C LEU A 38 5.52 22.62 -6.95
N GLY A 39 4.23 22.47 -7.26
CA GLY A 39 3.74 22.30 -8.63
C GLY A 39 4.17 20.97 -9.26
N VAL A 40 3.70 20.72 -10.48
CA VAL A 40 3.83 19.42 -11.17
C VAL A 40 5.28 18.97 -11.33
N SER A 41 6.16 19.85 -11.80
CA SER A 41 7.56 19.50 -12.03
C SER A 41 8.33 19.32 -10.73
N GLY A 42 8.12 20.18 -9.73
CA GLY A 42 8.83 20.08 -8.45
C GLY A 42 8.43 18.83 -7.68
N TYR A 43 7.13 18.52 -7.67
CA TYR A 43 6.63 17.28 -7.09
C TYR A 43 7.13 16.05 -7.83
N GLY A 44 7.16 16.06 -9.16
CA GLY A 44 7.66 14.93 -9.94
C GLY A 44 9.12 14.58 -9.71
N ILE A 45 10.00 15.58 -9.50
CA ILE A 45 11.40 15.35 -9.11
C ILE A 45 11.46 14.70 -7.72
N LEU A 46 10.59 15.14 -6.81
CA LEU A 46 10.53 14.60 -5.45
C LEU A 46 10.00 13.16 -5.46
N ALA A 47 8.93 12.88 -6.20
CA ALA A 47 8.38 11.54 -6.42
C ALA A 47 9.43 10.59 -7.01
N PHE A 48 10.16 11.03 -8.05
CA PHE A 48 11.27 10.27 -8.61
C PHE A 48 12.34 9.92 -7.57
N CYS A 49 12.77 10.89 -6.75
CA CYS A 49 13.77 10.65 -5.72
C CYS A 49 13.26 9.72 -4.61
N VAL A 50 11.96 9.80 -4.27
CA VAL A 50 11.32 8.87 -3.34
C VAL A 50 11.33 7.45 -3.90
N SER A 51 10.94 7.25 -5.16
CA SER A 51 10.93 5.93 -5.80
C SER A 51 12.34 5.35 -5.94
N LEU A 52 13.34 6.19 -6.23
CA LEU A 52 14.75 5.80 -6.23
C LEU A 52 15.23 5.40 -4.83
N LEU A 53 14.83 6.15 -3.79
CA LEU A 53 15.14 5.82 -2.40
C LEU A 53 14.49 4.50 -1.99
N GLU A 54 13.21 4.27 -2.30
CA GLU A 54 12.50 3.03 -2.01
C GLU A 54 13.17 1.82 -2.68
N LEU A 55 13.55 1.96 -3.95
CA LEU A 55 14.29 0.93 -4.69
C LEU A 55 15.63 0.61 -4.03
N LEU A 56 16.41 1.62 -3.66
CA LEU A 56 17.72 1.39 -3.06
C LEU A 56 17.63 0.87 -1.63
N VAL A 57 16.61 1.28 -0.87
CA VAL A 57 16.33 0.71 0.46
C VAL A 57 15.99 -0.77 0.33
N LEU A 58 15.18 -1.16 -0.65
CA LEU A 58 14.88 -2.57 -0.92
C LEU A 58 16.14 -3.41 -1.23
N LEU A 59 17.08 -2.83 -1.98
CA LEU A 59 18.35 -3.48 -2.33
C LEU A 59 19.35 -3.52 -1.18
N THR A 60 19.35 -2.50 -0.30
CA THR A 60 20.34 -2.37 0.79
C THR A 60 19.86 -3.00 2.10
N SER A 61 18.55 -3.00 2.36
CA SER A 61 18.00 -3.67 3.55
C SER A 61 18.08 -5.18 3.45
N LEU A 62 18.16 -5.75 2.24
CA LEU A 62 18.24 -7.20 1.98
C LEU A 62 17.15 -8.01 2.72
N GLY A 63 16.01 -7.38 3.07
CA GLY A 63 14.88 -7.99 3.77
C GLY A 63 15.18 -8.33 5.22
N LEU A 64 16.22 -7.71 5.76
CA LEU A 64 16.62 -7.90 7.14
C LEU A 64 15.51 -7.46 8.09
N GLU A 65 14.61 -6.55 7.71
CA GLU A 65 13.46 -6.16 8.54
C GLU A 65 12.49 -7.31 8.82
N GLU A 66 12.25 -8.19 7.83
CA GLU A 66 11.44 -9.40 8.01
C GLU A 66 12.22 -10.51 8.72
N GLY A 67 13.53 -10.61 8.43
CA GLY A 67 14.43 -11.52 9.13
C GLY A 67 14.51 -11.23 10.62
N VAL A 68 14.64 -9.96 10.99
CA VAL A 68 14.63 -9.46 12.36
C VAL A 68 13.31 -9.79 13.03
N ALA A 69 12.17 -9.48 12.39
CA ALA A 69 10.85 -9.78 12.92
C ALA A 69 10.65 -11.29 13.20
N ARG A 70 11.17 -12.17 12.34
CA ARG A 70 11.08 -13.63 12.53
C ARG A 70 12.03 -14.15 13.61
N ASN A 71 13.27 -13.65 13.66
CA ASN A 71 14.33 -14.24 14.48
C ASN A 71 14.36 -13.69 15.90
N ILE A 72 13.95 -12.45 16.15
CA ILE A 72 13.87 -11.87 17.52
C ILE A 72 13.13 -12.79 18.52
N PRO A 73 11.90 -13.28 18.23
CA PRO A 73 11.19 -14.12 19.18
C PRO A 73 11.77 -15.55 19.34
N ARG A 74 12.77 -15.92 18.53
CA ARG A 74 13.40 -17.24 18.51
C ARG A 74 14.86 -17.24 18.97
N ALA A 75 15.45 -16.05 19.14
CA ALA A 75 16.85 -15.88 19.49
C ALA A 75 17.02 -15.81 21.00
N GLU A 76 18.08 -16.46 21.51
CA GLU A 76 18.50 -16.31 22.91
C GLU A 76 19.05 -14.90 23.19
N ASP A 77 19.68 -14.27 22.19
CA ASP A 77 20.13 -12.87 22.23
C ASP A 77 19.47 -12.06 21.08
N SER A 78 18.23 -11.61 21.32
CA SER A 78 17.46 -10.82 20.36
C SER A 78 18.14 -9.50 19.98
N GLY A 79 18.93 -8.92 20.89
CA GLY A 79 19.60 -7.64 20.65
C GLY A 79 20.79 -7.78 19.72
N SER A 80 21.59 -8.85 19.84
CA SER A 80 22.65 -9.18 18.88
C SER A 80 22.11 -9.40 17.46
N VAL A 81 20.97 -10.09 17.32
CA VAL A 81 20.28 -10.27 16.03
C VAL A 81 19.90 -8.92 15.41
N PHE A 82 19.30 -8.03 16.20
CA PHE A 82 18.91 -6.70 15.73
C PHE A 82 20.11 -5.83 15.36
N LEU A 83 21.14 -5.77 16.21
CA LEU A 83 22.34 -4.97 15.96
C LEU A 83 23.10 -5.46 14.73
N THR A 84 23.24 -6.77 14.55
CA THR A 84 23.85 -7.36 13.34
C THR A 84 23.10 -6.92 12.08
N ALA A 85 21.77 -6.95 12.10
CA ALA A 85 20.96 -6.49 10.98
C ALA A 85 21.12 -4.99 10.71
N VAL A 86 21.13 -4.16 11.77
CA VAL A 86 21.37 -2.71 11.67
C VAL A 86 22.74 -2.42 11.08
N GLU A 87 23.79 -3.10 11.51
CA GLU A 87 25.13 -2.89 10.99
C GLU A 87 25.25 -3.26 9.51
N VAL A 88 24.74 -4.43 9.12
CA VAL A 88 24.79 -4.89 7.72
C VAL A 88 23.99 -3.96 6.82
N ALA A 89 22.75 -3.63 7.20
CA ALA A 89 21.91 -2.74 6.41
C ALA A 89 22.45 -1.31 6.37
N PHE A 90 22.96 -0.79 7.49
CA PHE A 90 23.52 0.56 7.55
C PHE A 90 24.81 0.66 6.72
N ALA A 91 25.70 -0.33 6.80
CA ALA A 91 26.94 -0.33 6.02
C ALA A 91 26.68 -0.41 4.50
N THR A 92 25.78 -1.30 4.08
CA THR A 92 25.37 -1.41 2.67
C THR A 92 24.64 -0.15 2.19
N ALA A 93 23.79 0.42 3.04
CA ALA A 93 23.09 1.67 2.79
C ALA A 93 24.05 2.86 2.67
N VAL A 94 25.05 2.99 3.54
CA VAL A 94 26.09 4.03 3.42
C VAL A 94 26.89 3.85 2.12
N GLY A 95 27.26 2.61 1.77
CA GLY A 95 27.92 2.33 0.49
C GLY A 95 27.09 2.78 -0.72
N ALA A 96 25.80 2.44 -0.73
CA ALA A 96 24.87 2.86 -1.78
C ALA A 96 24.64 4.38 -1.80
N ALA A 97 24.55 5.01 -0.62
CA ALA A 97 24.42 6.46 -0.49
C ALA A 97 25.64 7.20 -1.05
N VAL A 98 26.85 6.75 -0.74
CA VAL A 98 28.09 7.31 -1.30
C VAL A 98 28.12 7.11 -2.81
N ALA A 99 27.81 5.90 -3.31
CA ALA A 99 27.74 5.64 -4.74
C ALA A 99 26.72 6.56 -5.43
N LEU A 100 25.52 6.72 -4.87
CA LEU A 100 24.48 7.59 -5.42
C LEU A 100 24.89 9.06 -5.39
N ALA A 101 25.55 9.52 -4.33
CA ALA A 101 26.05 10.89 -4.23
C ALA A 101 27.12 11.17 -5.31
N LEU A 102 28.06 10.23 -5.52
CA LEU A 102 29.08 10.33 -6.57
C LEU A 102 28.48 10.28 -7.98
N LEU A 103 27.46 9.45 -8.18
CA LEU A 103 26.76 9.29 -9.46
C LEU A 103 25.62 10.29 -9.64
N SER A 104 25.37 11.18 -8.68
CA SER A 104 24.20 12.07 -8.66
C SER A 104 24.08 12.92 -9.93
N SER A 105 25.20 13.39 -10.47
CA SER A 105 25.25 14.15 -11.72
C SER A 105 24.89 13.30 -12.94
N ILE A 106 25.31 12.03 -12.97
CA ILE A 106 25.00 11.08 -14.06
C ILE A 106 23.53 10.69 -13.98
N VAL A 107 23.05 10.31 -12.80
CA VAL A 107 21.64 9.98 -12.54
C VAL A 107 20.75 11.16 -12.93
N SER A 108 21.04 12.36 -12.44
CA SER A 108 20.26 13.56 -12.75
C SER A 108 20.22 13.87 -14.25
N ARG A 109 21.29 13.59 -15.00
CA ARG A 109 21.29 13.77 -16.47
C ARG A 109 20.54 12.66 -17.20
N LEU A 110 20.68 11.41 -16.76
CA LEU A 110 19.97 10.26 -17.33
C LEU A 110 18.46 10.40 -17.23
N PHE A 111 17.96 11.03 -16.17
CA PHE A 111 16.53 11.28 -15.96
C PHE A 111 16.09 12.70 -16.37
N LEU A 112 16.91 13.39 -17.17
CA LEU A 112 16.61 14.70 -17.76
C LEU A 112 16.31 15.81 -16.73
N VAL A 113 16.93 15.73 -15.54
CA VAL A 113 16.78 16.74 -14.46
C VAL A 113 18.12 17.20 -13.88
N PRO A 114 18.93 18.00 -14.60
CA PRO A 114 20.20 18.49 -14.06
C PRO A 114 20.08 19.26 -12.73
N SER A 115 18.92 19.90 -12.49
CA SER A 115 18.61 20.61 -11.25
C SER A 115 18.28 19.70 -10.06
N ALA A 116 18.12 18.38 -10.26
CA ALA A 116 17.82 17.43 -9.20
C ALA A 116 19.04 17.00 -8.38
N VAL A 117 20.27 17.35 -8.78
CA VAL A 117 21.50 16.90 -8.09
C VAL A 117 21.45 17.14 -6.56
N PRO A 118 21.09 18.34 -6.06
CA PRO A 118 21.01 18.56 -4.61
C PRO A 118 19.93 17.70 -3.94
N VAL A 119 18.82 17.45 -4.64
CA VAL A 119 17.72 16.61 -4.16
C VAL A 119 18.18 15.15 -4.06
N VAL A 120 18.82 14.64 -5.11
CA VAL A 120 19.38 13.26 -5.13
C VAL A 120 20.38 13.06 -4.00
N ILE A 121 21.25 14.04 -3.73
CA ILE A 121 22.21 13.96 -2.62
C ILE A 121 21.49 13.91 -1.27
N LEU A 122 20.45 14.72 -1.05
CA LEU A 122 19.68 14.70 0.19
C LEU A 122 18.96 13.36 0.40
N PHE A 123 18.42 12.76 -0.66
CA PHE A 123 17.84 11.41 -0.60
C PHE A 123 18.89 10.31 -0.40
N ALA A 124 20.08 10.46 -0.98
CA ALA A 124 21.22 9.58 -0.68
C ALA A 124 21.58 9.64 0.82
N LEU A 125 21.60 10.83 1.41
CA LEU A 125 21.82 11.00 2.85
C LEU A 125 20.69 10.41 3.71
N ALA A 126 19.45 10.42 3.22
CA ALA A 126 18.30 9.83 3.91
C ALA A 126 18.37 8.28 3.96
N LEU A 127 19.04 7.67 2.99
CA LEU A 127 19.01 6.23 2.76
C LEU A 127 19.48 5.37 3.96
N PRO A 128 20.63 5.63 4.61
CA PRO A 128 21.03 4.88 5.80
C PRO A 128 20.02 5.00 6.95
N PHE A 129 19.42 6.18 7.14
CA PHE A 129 18.42 6.40 8.18
C PHE A 129 17.11 5.68 7.87
N GLN A 130 16.70 5.65 6.61
CA GLN A 130 15.49 4.93 6.17
C GLN A 130 15.63 3.43 6.45
N SER A 131 16.81 2.84 6.18
CA SER A 131 17.09 1.44 6.51
C SER A 131 16.99 1.17 8.02
N VAL A 132 17.49 2.08 8.86
CA VAL A 132 17.36 1.97 10.33
C VAL A 132 15.90 2.05 10.78
N VAL A 133 15.08 2.93 10.18
CA VAL A 133 13.65 3.00 10.47
C VAL A 133 12.98 1.65 10.17
N TRP A 134 13.17 1.09 8.96
CA TRP A 134 12.57 -0.18 8.56
C TRP A 134 13.00 -1.36 9.45
N LEU A 135 14.28 -1.42 9.81
CA LEU A 135 14.77 -2.41 10.75
C LEU A 135 14.16 -2.24 12.14
N SER A 136 14.03 -1.00 12.63
CA SER A 136 13.38 -0.72 13.90
C SER A 136 11.92 -1.18 13.91
N LEU A 137 11.20 -0.98 12.80
CA LEU A 137 9.85 -1.53 12.60
C LEU A 137 9.85 -3.07 12.60
N GLY A 138 10.86 -3.71 11.99
CA GLY A 138 11.11 -5.15 12.12
C GLY A 138 11.34 -5.58 13.58
N GLY A 139 12.08 -4.78 14.34
CA GLY A 139 12.31 -4.96 15.78
C GLY A 139 11.01 -4.94 16.59
N PHE A 140 10.19 -3.90 16.41
CA PHE A 140 8.88 -3.79 17.04
C PHE A 140 7.96 -4.95 16.64
N ARG A 141 7.98 -5.39 15.37
CA ARG A 141 7.26 -6.59 14.92
C ARG A 141 7.73 -7.85 15.63
N GLY A 142 9.04 -8.03 15.80
CA GLY A 142 9.63 -9.19 16.46
C GLY A 142 9.23 -9.33 17.93
N ILE A 143 9.03 -8.21 18.64
CA ILE A 143 8.53 -8.20 20.03
C ILE A 143 7.00 -8.13 20.14
N GLY A 144 6.29 -8.04 19.01
CA GLY A 144 4.83 -7.97 18.97
C GLY A 144 4.22 -6.61 19.35
N ASP A 145 4.97 -5.51 19.27
CA ASP A 145 4.48 -4.18 19.63
C ASP A 145 3.89 -3.43 18.43
N ALA A 146 2.65 -3.79 18.10
CA ALA A 146 1.86 -3.17 17.04
C ALA A 146 1.62 -1.66 17.24
N SER A 147 1.54 -1.21 18.50
CA SER A 147 1.28 0.20 18.83
C SER A 147 2.46 1.08 18.43
N ARG A 148 3.69 0.64 18.74
CA ARG A 148 4.91 1.36 18.37
C ARG A 148 5.16 1.39 16.88
N ILE A 149 4.79 0.33 16.15
CA ILE A 149 4.82 0.34 14.68
C ILE A 149 3.93 1.46 14.15
N ALA A 150 2.67 1.49 14.57
CA ALA A 150 1.71 2.50 14.12
C ALA A 150 2.17 3.91 14.51
N PHE A 151 2.68 4.11 15.73
CA PHE A 151 3.19 5.40 16.19
C PHE A 151 4.40 5.86 15.38
N VAL A 152 5.45 5.06 15.28
CA VAL A 152 6.69 5.43 14.59
C VAL A 152 6.45 5.63 13.09
N GLN A 153 5.75 4.70 12.43
CA GLN A 153 5.55 4.75 10.99
C GLN A 153 4.50 5.79 10.57
N ASN A 154 3.36 5.84 11.25
CA ASN A 154 2.22 6.64 10.77
C ASN A 154 2.13 8.03 11.41
N VAL A 155 2.67 8.21 12.62
CA VAL A 155 2.68 9.51 13.30
C VAL A 155 4.04 10.19 13.17
N VAL A 156 5.11 9.55 13.65
CA VAL A 156 6.43 10.20 13.71
C VAL A 156 7.01 10.40 12.31
N LEU A 157 7.18 9.34 11.52
CA LEU A 157 7.81 9.44 10.20
C LEU A 157 7.04 10.37 9.27
N ARG A 158 5.76 10.08 9.06
CA ARG A 158 4.92 10.86 8.15
C ARG A 158 4.74 12.29 8.64
N GLY A 159 4.53 12.48 9.95
CA GLY A 159 4.39 13.80 10.58
C GLY A 159 5.67 14.63 10.50
N ALA A 160 6.82 14.03 10.78
CA ALA A 160 8.11 14.73 10.69
C ALA A 160 8.42 15.12 9.24
N ILE A 161 8.21 14.22 8.28
CA ILE A 161 8.44 14.50 6.85
C ILE A 161 7.55 15.65 6.39
N ILE A 162 6.23 15.61 6.62
CA ILE A 162 5.33 16.67 6.14
C ILE A 162 5.65 18.01 6.80
N VAL A 163 5.82 18.06 8.13
CA VAL A 163 6.07 19.31 8.85
C VAL A 163 7.39 19.94 8.38
N LEU A 164 8.46 19.16 8.32
CA LEU A 164 9.78 19.67 7.95
C LEU A 164 9.88 20.01 6.46
N ALA A 165 9.25 19.22 5.58
CA ALA A 165 9.22 19.53 4.15
C ALA A 165 8.45 20.82 3.87
N VAL A 166 7.26 20.98 4.48
CA VAL A 166 6.46 22.20 4.37
C VAL A 166 7.20 23.40 4.95
N ALA A 167 7.84 23.26 6.11
CA ALA A 167 8.68 24.31 6.69
C ALA A 167 9.81 24.71 5.75
N GLY A 168 10.54 23.75 5.17
CA GLY A 168 11.60 24.01 4.20
C GLY A 168 11.12 24.77 2.96
N ILE A 169 9.91 24.45 2.47
CA ILE A 169 9.29 25.16 1.34
C ILE A 169 8.97 26.61 1.72
N TYR A 170 8.31 26.84 2.86
CA TYR A 170 7.92 28.19 3.30
C TYR A 170 9.10 29.08 3.70
N LEU A 171 10.23 28.48 4.09
CA LEU A 171 11.50 29.19 4.30
C LEU A 171 12.17 29.62 2.98
N GLY A 172 11.59 29.30 1.82
CA GLY A 172 12.07 29.73 0.51
C GLY A 172 13.05 28.77 -0.16
N TYR A 173 13.32 27.59 0.43
CA TYR A 173 14.24 26.60 -0.16
C TYR A 173 13.57 25.70 -1.22
N GLY A 174 12.27 25.87 -1.48
CA GLY A 174 11.53 25.15 -2.51
C GLY A 174 11.69 23.63 -2.42
N ILE A 175 12.00 22.98 -3.54
CA ILE A 175 12.18 21.52 -3.60
C ILE A 175 13.36 21.02 -2.75
N VAL A 176 14.43 21.81 -2.62
CA VAL A 176 15.59 21.44 -1.79
C VAL A 176 15.18 21.44 -0.32
N GLY A 177 14.35 22.42 0.08
CA GLY A 177 13.74 22.46 1.42
C GLY A 177 12.86 21.24 1.69
N ALA A 178 12.03 20.85 0.72
CA ALA A 178 11.19 19.66 0.84
C ALA A 178 12.02 18.37 1.00
N ALA A 179 13.07 18.21 0.19
CA ALA A 179 13.97 17.07 0.24
C ALA A 179 14.80 17.02 1.53
N ALA A 180 15.27 18.16 2.01
CA ALA A 180 15.96 18.27 3.29
C ALA A 180 15.02 17.93 4.45
N GLY A 181 13.76 18.37 4.38
CA GLY A 181 12.73 18.00 5.35
C GLY A 181 12.46 16.50 5.36
N TRP A 182 12.45 15.85 4.20
CA TRP A 182 12.36 14.39 4.10
C TRP A 182 13.54 13.68 4.78
N ALA A 183 14.77 14.09 4.44
CA ALA A 183 15.97 13.50 5.00
C ALA A 183 16.07 13.70 6.53
N LEU A 184 15.79 14.91 7.02
CA LEU A 184 15.77 15.23 8.44
C LEU A 184 14.65 14.49 9.18
N GLY A 185 13.45 14.44 8.62
CA GLY A 185 12.33 13.70 9.21
C GLY A 185 12.63 12.21 9.36
N THR A 186 13.27 11.64 8.35
CA THR A 186 13.73 10.24 8.37
C THR A 186 14.82 10.03 9.43
N ALA A 187 15.82 10.92 9.51
CA ALA A 187 16.88 10.85 10.49
C ALA A 187 16.37 10.98 11.95
N ILE A 188 15.45 11.91 12.20
CA ILE A 188 14.79 12.08 13.50
C ILE A 188 14.02 10.82 13.87
N THR A 189 13.28 10.25 12.92
CA THR A 189 12.53 9.01 13.13
C THR A 189 13.45 7.85 13.45
N ALA A 190 14.57 7.69 12.73
CA ALA A 190 15.56 6.66 13.00
C ALA A 190 16.16 6.80 14.41
N GLY A 191 16.51 8.02 14.81
CA GLY A 191 17.01 8.30 16.15
C GLY A 191 15.97 7.97 17.24
N LEU A 192 14.72 8.38 17.03
CA LEU A 192 13.64 8.10 17.98
C LEU A 192 13.30 6.61 18.05
N SER A 193 13.27 5.90 16.93
CA SER A 193 12.95 4.47 16.91
C SER A 193 14.00 3.65 17.65
N ILE A 194 15.29 3.97 17.46
CA ILE A 194 16.39 3.38 18.23
C ILE A 194 16.29 3.77 19.71
N PHE A 195 16.01 5.04 20.03
CA PHE A 195 15.82 5.48 21.42
C PHE A 195 14.73 4.66 22.12
N ILE A 196 13.57 4.50 21.49
CA ILE A 196 12.44 3.72 22.01
C ILE A 196 12.85 2.25 22.20
N LEU A 197 13.56 1.65 21.24
CA LEU A 197 14.04 0.27 21.37
C LEU A 197 15.03 0.11 22.52
N VAL A 198 15.97 1.05 22.71
CA VAL A 198 16.98 0.98 23.78
C VAL A 198 16.39 1.23 25.16
N ARG A 199 15.48 2.20 25.29
CA ARG A 199 15.02 2.72 26.60
C ARG A 199 13.72 2.12 27.08
N GLU A 200 12.84 1.78 26.14
CA GLU A 200 11.47 1.40 26.47
C GLU A 200 11.18 -0.07 26.10
N THR A 201 12.17 -0.83 25.60
CA THR A 201 12.05 -2.27 25.37
C THR A 201 13.23 -3.03 25.94
N ASP A 202 13.01 -4.29 26.28
CA ASP A 202 14.07 -5.21 26.72
C ASP A 202 14.88 -5.81 25.56
N LEU A 203 14.60 -5.42 24.31
CA LEU A 203 15.23 -6.00 23.12
C LEU A 203 16.76 -5.86 23.16
N LEU A 204 17.27 -4.76 23.70
CA LEU A 204 18.71 -4.47 23.81
C LEU A 204 19.24 -4.57 25.24
N SER A 205 18.42 -5.02 26.21
CA SER A 205 18.82 -5.08 27.62
C SER A 205 19.65 -6.32 27.95
N SER A 206 19.49 -7.42 27.20
CA SER A 206 20.22 -8.67 27.37
C SER A 206 21.57 -8.74 26.63
N THR A 207 21.87 -7.76 25.77
CA THR A 207 23.05 -7.81 24.90
C THR A 207 24.32 -7.63 25.70
N GLN A 208 25.10 -8.70 25.85
CA GLN A 208 26.49 -8.58 26.26
C GLN A 208 27.22 -7.73 25.22
N ARG A 209 27.77 -6.59 25.63
CA ARG A 209 28.43 -5.54 24.82
C ARG A 209 29.66 -6.02 24.05
N THR A 210 29.53 -7.03 23.21
CA THR A 210 30.62 -7.60 22.44
C THR A 210 30.20 -7.62 20.98
N PHE A 211 30.60 -6.58 20.26
CA PHE A 211 30.52 -6.44 18.79
C PHE A 211 31.26 -7.57 18.03
N THR A 212 31.76 -8.61 18.70
CA THR A 212 32.61 -9.66 18.13
C THR A 212 31.84 -10.89 17.64
N ARG A 213 30.53 -11.04 17.94
CA ARG A 213 29.70 -12.18 17.48
C ARG A 213 28.88 -11.93 16.20
N LEU A 214 29.18 -10.84 15.47
CA LEU A 214 28.45 -10.42 14.27
C LEU A 214 28.42 -11.47 13.15
N SER A 215 29.49 -12.27 13.01
CA SER A 215 29.59 -13.24 11.92
C SER A 215 28.64 -14.45 12.07
N GLU A 216 28.26 -14.82 13.30
CA GLU A 216 27.50 -16.05 13.57
C GLU A 216 26.03 -15.93 13.14
N HIS A 217 25.44 -14.74 13.28
CA HIS A 217 24.03 -14.51 12.92
C HIS A 217 23.83 -14.01 11.49
N THR A 218 24.87 -13.49 10.84
CA THR A 218 24.77 -12.91 9.48
C THR A 218 24.34 -13.95 8.44
N GLY A 219 24.95 -15.15 8.45
CA GLY A 219 24.64 -16.21 7.49
C GLY A 219 23.19 -16.71 7.56
N PRO A 220 22.69 -17.12 8.75
CA PRO A 220 21.31 -17.52 8.94
C PRO A 220 20.28 -16.43 8.61
N LEU A 221 20.57 -15.17 8.98
CA LEU A 221 19.69 -14.03 8.66
C LEU A 221 19.56 -13.83 7.15
N LEU A 222 20.68 -13.74 6.42
CA LEU A 222 20.67 -13.52 4.99
C LEU A 222 20.03 -14.68 4.21
N ARG A 223 20.27 -15.93 4.62
CA ARG A 223 19.67 -17.11 3.97
C ARG A 223 18.14 -17.12 4.03
N PHE A 224 17.57 -16.53 5.08
CA PHE A 224 16.12 -16.38 5.22
C PHE A 224 15.59 -15.10 4.56
N SER A 225 16.27 -13.97 4.78
CA SER A 225 15.80 -12.65 4.36
C SER A 225 15.87 -12.46 2.84
N VAL A 226 16.93 -12.92 2.17
CA VAL A 226 17.13 -12.65 0.73
C VAL A 226 16.01 -13.24 -0.15
N PRO A 227 15.61 -14.52 -0.02
CA PRO A 227 14.49 -15.05 -0.78
C PRO A 227 13.17 -14.31 -0.51
N LEU A 228 12.98 -13.86 0.74
CA LEU A 228 11.78 -13.15 1.15
C LEU A 228 11.71 -11.76 0.52
N VAL A 229 12.84 -11.03 0.41
CA VAL A 229 12.89 -9.79 -0.38
C VAL A 229 12.42 -10.05 -1.79
N ILE A 230 12.97 -11.04 -2.47
CA ILE A 230 12.62 -11.26 -3.88
C ILE A 230 11.11 -11.50 -4.03
N ALA A 231 10.50 -12.19 -3.06
CA ALA A 231 9.07 -12.42 -3.01
C ALA A 231 8.22 -11.16 -2.69
N THR A 232 8.71 -10.25 -1.83
CA THR A 232 7.96 -9.05 -1.39
C THR A 232 8.31 -7.77 -2.17
N ALA A 233 9.45 -7.76 -2.85
CA ALA A 233 10.03 -6.67 -3.62
C ALA A 233 9.29 -6.40 -4.91
N ALA A 234 8.75 -7.44 -5.54
CA ALA A 234 8.34 -7.36 -6.93
C ALA A 234 7.26 -6.28 -7.18
N TRP A 235 6.37 -6.02 -6.22
CA TRP A 235 5.39 -4.94 -6.35
C TRP A 235 5.99 -3.54 -6.19
N GLN A 236 6.93 -3.38 -5.25
CA GLN A 236 7.68 -2.13 -5.08
C GLN A 236 8.54 -1.85 -6.31
N LEU A 237 9.13 -2.90 -6.88
CA LEU A 237 9.90 -2.83 -8.13
C LEU A 237 9.04 -2.41 -9.32
N ILE A 238 7.80 -2.92 -9.44
CA ILE A 238 6.87 -2.49 -10.50
C ILE A 238 6.66 -0.98 -10.42
N GLN A 239 6.28 -0.46 -9.25
CA GLN A 239 6.02 0.98 -9.09
C GLN A 239 7.29 1.82 -9.31
N ALA A 240 8.41 1.42 -8.72
CA ALA A 240 9.67 2.13 -8.91
C ALA A 240 10.12 2.12 -10.37
N THR A 241 9.87 1.03 -11.10
CA THR A 241 10.24 0.94 -12.51
C THR A 241 9.34 1.79 -13.40
N ASP A 242 8.04 1.90 -13.12
CA ASP A 242 7.14 2.81 -13.85
C ASP A 242 7.67 4.26 -13.79
N ASP A 243 8.02 4.76 -12.60
CA ASP A 243 8.57 6.10 -12.42
C ASP A 243 9.92 6.27 -13.12
N MET A 244 10.78 5.25 -13.10
CA MET A 244 12.06 5.25 -13.81
C MET A 244 11.88 5.25 -15.33
N ILE A 245 10.94 4.46 -15.87
CA ILE A 245 10.62 4.42 -17.31
C ILE A 245 10.16 5.81 -17.76
N ILE A 246 9.27 6.45 -17.00
CA ILE A 246 8.76 7.79 -17.29
C ILE A 246 9.88 8.83 -17.19
N GLY A 247 10.69 8.78 -16.13
CA GLY A 247 11.78 9.73 -15.94
C GLY A 247 12.88 9.63 -17.00
N TYR A 248 13.16 8.42 -17.49
CA TYR A 248 14.11 8.20 -18.57
C TYR A 248 13.58 8.68 -19.93
N SER A 249 12.29 8.47 -20.18
CA SER A 249 11.72 8.63 -21.54
C SER A 249 11.04 9.99 -21.77
N LEU A 250 10.58 10.65 -20.70
CA LEU A 250 9.73 11.85 -20.78
C LEU A 250 10.29 13.02 -19.97
N SER A 251 9.62 13.41 -18.89
CA SER A 251 10.00 14.57 -18.08
C SER A 251 9.53 14.43 -16.62
N PRO A 252 10.12 15.17 -15.68
CA PRO A 252 9.70 15.11 -14.28
C PRO A 252 8.24 15.51 -14.08
N ALA A 253 7.74 16.47 -14.86
CA ALA A 253 6.34 16.86 -14.78
C ALA A 253 5.41 15.66 -15.08
N GLN A 254 5.78 14.80 -16.03
CA GLN A 254 5.02 13.59 -16.34
C GLN A 254 5.05 12.56 -15.19
N ILE A 255 6.17 12.45 -14.47
CA ILE A 255 6.25 11.64 -13.23
C ILE A 255 5.30 12.21 -12.19
N GLY A 256 5.28 13.54 -11.99
CA GLY A 256 4.40 14.19 -11.03
C GLY A 256 2.91 13.94 -11.31
N VAL A 257 2.50 14.03 -12.59
CA VAL A 257 1.14 13.69 -13.01
C VAL A 257 0.82 12.21 -12.79
N PHE A 258 1.74 11.33 -13.20
CA PHE A 258 1.57 9.88 -13.07
C PHE A 258 1.46 9.44 -11.61
N ASP A 259 2.41 9.84 -10.76
CA ASP A 259 2.41 9.48 -9.33
C ASP A 259 1.16 10.03 -8.63
N ALA A 260 0.74 11.26 -8.91
CA ALA A 260 -0.49 11.82 -8.33
C ALA A 260 -1.74 11.02 -8.72
N ALA A 261 -1.85 10.62 -9.99
CA ALA A 261 -2.95 9.78 -10.47
C ALA A 261 -2.90 8.37 -9.86
N PHE A 262 -1.73 7.73 -9.86
CA PHE A 262 -1.52 6.39 -9.30
C PHE A 262 -1.82 6.34 -7.80
N THR A 263 -1.36 7.34 -7.05
CA THR A 263 -1.64 7.48 -5.61
C THR A 263 -3.13 7.59 -5.34
N THR A 264 -3.83 8.42 -6.12
CA THR A 264 -5.28 8.58 -6.01
C THR A 264 -6.00 7.26 -6.28
N GLY A 265 -5.58 6.52 -7.31
CA GLY A 265 -6.17 5.23 -7.64
C GLY A 265 -6.00 4.18 -6.53
N ARG A 266 -4.88 4.19 -5.81
CA ARG A 266 -4.59 3.23 -4.71
C ARG A 266 -5.58 3.31 -3.55
N ILE A 267 -6.32 4.41 -3.39
CA ILE A 267 -7.36 4.53 -2.37
C ILE A 267 -8.41 3.43 -2.52
N MET A 268 -8.65 2.96 -3.75
CA MET A 268 -9.60 1.86 -3.99
C MET A 268 -9.16 0.53 -3.36
N LEU A 269 -7.86 0.33 -3.16
CA LEU A 269 -7.32 -0.90 -2.57
C LEU A 269 -7.42 -0.91 -1.04
N LEU A 270 -7.89 0.18 -0.42
CA LEU A 270 -8.03 0.30 1.03
C LEU A 270 -8.84 -0.85 1.62
N PHE A 271 -9.99 -1.18 1.03
CA PHE A 271 -10.86 -2.25 1.52
C PHE A 271 -10.23 -3.63 1.31
N VAL A 272 -9.62 -3.87 0.13
CA VAL A 272 -8.90 -5.13 -0.15
C VAL A 272 -7.82 -5.37 0.91
N TRP A 273 -6.97 -4.39 1.18
CA TRP A 273 -5.88 -4.52 2.15
C TRP A 273 -6.39 -4.68 3.58
N SER A 274 -7.42 -3.91 3.94
CA SER A 274 -8.04 -3.95 5.27
C SER A 274 -8.63 -5.32 5.56
N PHE A 275 -9.40 -5.86 4.63
CA PHE A 275 -10.01 -7.18 4.79
C PHE A 275 -8.96 -8.29 4.65
N SER A 276 -7.97 -8.17 3.77
CA SER A 276 -6.90 -9.17 3.61
C SER A 276 -6.11 -9.40 4.90
N ALA A 277 -5.86 -8.34 5.67
CA ALA A 277 -5.18 -8.44 6.96
C ALA A 277 -5.95 -9.26 8.00
N LEU A 278 -7.28 -9.24 7.95
CA LEU A 278 -8.16 -10.06 8.80
C LEU A 278 -8.40 -11.45 8.21
N PHE A 279 -8.52 -11.53 6.89
CA PHE A 279 -8.83 -12.73 6.14
C PHE A 279 -7.72 -13.77 6.23
N LEU A 280 -6.45 -13.37 6.02
CA LEU A 280 -5.31 -14.30 6.00
C LEU A 280 -5.23 -15.20 7.25
N PRO A 281 -5.19 -14.70 8.49
CA PRO A 281 -5.08 -15.56 9.66
C PRO A 281 -6.30 -16.49 9.86
N ILE A 282 -7.51 -16.01 9.56
CA ILE A 282 -8.73 -16.82 9.64
C ILE A 282 -8.69 -17.94 8.60
N PHE A 283 -8.32 -17.61 7.37
CA PHE A 283 -8.29 -18.55 6.27
C PHE A 283 -7.19 -19.60 6.42
N SER A 284 -6.02 -19.21 6.94
CA SER A 284 -4.94 -20.16 7.30
C SER A 284 -5.36 -21.11 8.41
N GLN A 285 -6.09 -20.64 9.43
CA GLN A 285 -6.59 -21.52 10.48
C GLN A 285 -7.61 -22.54 9.94
N LEU A 286 -8.51 -22.12 9.04
CA LEU A 286 -9.45 -23.04 8.40
C LEU A 286 -8.75 -24.09 7.53
N ASP A 287 -7.69 -23.71 6.80
CA ASP A 287 -6.89 -24.65 6.01
C ASP A 287 -6.11 -25.63 6.94
N ASP A 288 -5.51 -25.13 8.02
CA ASP A 288 -4.77 -25.95 9.02
C ASP A 288 -5.69 -26.90 9.81
N GLU A 289 -6.95 -26.54 10.02
CA GLU A 289 -7.96 -27.36 10.70
C GLU A 289 -8.64 -28.37 9.74
N ASP A 290 -8.17 -28.48 8.49
CA ASP A 290 -8.78 -29.29 7.42
C ASP A 290 -10.29 -29.00 7.27
N ALA A 291 -10.68 -27.72 7.38
CA ALA A 291 -12.08 -27.30 7.22
C ALA A 291 -12.62 -27.72 5.84
N ASP A 292 -13.94 -27.87 5.76
CA ASP A 292 -14.59 -28.22 4.50
C ASP A 292 -14.28 -27.14 3.45
N THR A 293 -13.90 -27.58 2.24
CA THR A 293 -13.64 -26.70 1.10
C THR A 293 -14.86 -25.83 0.81
N GLU A 294 -16.08 -26.33 1.07
CA GLU A 294 -17.30 -25.53 0.93
C GLU A 294 -17.36 -24.36 1.92
N GLU A 295 -16.96 -24.57 3.18
CA GLU A 295 -16.93 -23.52 4.21
C GLU A 295 -15.92 -22.42 3.84
N MET A 296 -14.72 -22.83 3.41
CA MET A 296 -13.69 -21.89 2.94
C MET A 296 -14.16 -21.11 1.70
N SER A 297 -14.82 -21.78 0.75
CA SER A 297 -15.36 -21.15 -0.46
C SER A 297 -16.45 -20.13 -0.15
N ARG A 298 -17.34 -20.42 0.81
CA ARG A 298 -18.37 -19.48 1.29
C ARG A 298 -17.73 -18.26 1.93
N LEU A 299 -16.73 -18.45 2.80
CA LEU A 299 -16.00 -17.33 3.41
C LEU A 299 -15.28 -16.48 2.35
N TYR A 300 -14.63 -17.11 1.36
CA TYR A 300 -13.97 -16.40 0.27
C TYR A 300 -14.97 -15.55 -0.54
N THR A 301 -16.08 -16.17 -0.96
CA THR A 301 -17.13 -15.52 -1.76
C THR A 301 -17.71 -14.32 -1.02
N LEU A 302 -18.00 -14.50 0.27
CA LEU A 302 -18.55 -13.45 1.12
C LEU A 302 -17.59 -12.26 1.25
N MET A 303 -16.32 -12.53 1.55
CA MET A 303 -15.31 -11.51 1.76
C MET A 303 -15.03 -10.74 0.45
N ALA A 304 -15.02 -11.45 -0.69
CA ALA A 304 -14.93 -10.83 -2.01
C ALA A 304 -16.14 -9.94 -2.31
N LYS A 305 -17.37 -10.40 -2.01
CA LYS A 305 -18.59 -9.60 -2.15
C LYS A 305 -18.49 -8.28 -1.40
N TRP A 306 -18.14 -8.30 -0.12
CA TRP A 306 -18.04 -7.07 0.69
C TRP A 306 -17.01 -6.10 0.16
N VAL A 307 -15.85 -6.60 -0.26
CA VAL A 307 -14.80 -5.78 -0.86
C VAL A 307 -15.30 -5.10 -2.14
N VAL A 308 -15.98 -5.83 -3.03
CA VAL A 308 -16.54 -5.24 -4.26
C VAL A 308 -17.64 -4.24 -3.94
N VAL A 309 -18.59 -4.57 -3.06
CA VAL A 309 -19.69 -3.67 -2.68
C VAL A 309 -19.16 -2.35 -2.15
N LEU A 310 -18.18 -2.37 -1.22
CA LEU A 310 -17.62 -1.15 -0.63
C LEU A 310 -16.78 -0.33 -1.62
N THR A 311 -16.15 -0.99 -2.59
CA THR A 311 -15.22 -0.33 -3.53
C THR A 311 -15.90 0.14 -4.82
N LEU A 312 -16.97 -0.53 -5.26
CA LEU A 312 -17.70 -0.24 -6.50
C LEU A 312 -18.13 1.23 -6.64
N PRO A 313 -18.74 1.88 -5.63
CA PRO A 313 -19.13 3.29 -5.77
C PRO A 313 -17.92 4.22 -5.97
N ILE A 314 -16.78 3.91 -5.32
CA ILE A 314 -15.54 4.68 -5.49
C ILE A 314 -15.03 4.49 -6.92
N PHE A 315 -14.97 3.24 -7.39
CA PHE A 315 -14.53 2.92 -8.76
C PHE A 315 -15.32 3.68 -9.82
N LEU A 316 -16.66 3.55 -9.80
CA LEU A 316 -17.52 4.18 -10.79
C LEU A 316 -17.37 5.70 -10.77
N PHE A 317 -17.34 6.30 -9.58
CA PHE A 317 -17.17 7.75 -9.45
C PHE A 317 -15.82 8.22 -9.99
N VAL A 318 -14.73 7.49 -9.70
CA VAL A 318 -13.39 7.82 -10.19
C VAL A 318 -13.28 7.67 -11.71
N VAL A 319 -13.85 6.63 -12.29
CA VAL A 319 -13.86 6.42 -13.76
C VAL A 319 -14.74 7.45 -14.48
N GLY A 320 -15.85 7.88 -13.87
CA GLY A 320 -16.73 8.88 -14.49
C GLY A 320 -16.20 10.31 -14.41
N PHE A 321 -15.47 10.66 -13.35
CA PHE A 321 -15.00 12.04 -13.11
C PHE A 321 -13.49 12.16 -12.86
N PRO A 322 -12.61 11.49 -13.63
CA PRO A 322 -11.20 11.39 -13.27
C PRO A 322 -10.48 12.75 -13.34
N GLU A 323 -10.74 13.56 -14.37
CA GLU A 323 -10.13 14.90 -14.51
C GLU A 323 -10.61 15.84 -13.40
N ALA A 324 -11.91 15.83 -13.08
CA ALA A 324 -12.47 16.66 -12.03
C ALA A 324 -11.86 16.31 -10.66
N ILE A 325 -11.61 15.02 -10.39
CA ILE A 325 -10.94 14.56 -9.18
C ILE A 325 -9.48 15.04 -9.14
N MET A 326 -8.73 14.84 -10.23
CA MET A 326 -7.33 15.28 -10.30
C MET A 326 -7.20 16.80 -10.11
N THR A 327 -8.04 17.58 -10.78
CA THR A 327 -8.09 19.03 -10.62
C THR A 327 -8.51 19.44 -9.21
N ALA A 328 -9.53 18.82 -8.64
CA ALA A 328 -10.02 19.13 -7.30
C ALA A 328 -8.96 18.86 -6.23
N LEU A 329 -8.20 17.78 -6.36
CA LEU A 329 -7.19 17.39 -5.38
C LEU A 329 -5.87 18.14 -5.58
N PHE A 330 -5.36 18.21 -6.80
CA PHE A 330 -3.99 18.69 -7.08
C PHE A 330 -3.92 20.02 -7.84
N GLY A 331 -5.02 20.45 -8.47
CA GLY A 331 -5.11 21.68 -9.27
C GLY A 331 -5.10 21.42 -10.78
N ASP A 332 -5.42 22.45 -11.57
CA ASP A 332 -5.65 22.34 -13.03
C ASP A 332 -4.47 21.72 -13.81
N ALA A 333 -3.24 21.96 -13.35
CA ALA A 333 -2.04 21.44 -14.00
C ALA A 333 -1.96 19.90 -13.97
N TYR A 334 -2.74 19.23 -13.11
CA TYR A 334 -2.81 17.78 -12.99
C TYR A 334 -4.00 17.16 -13.74
N ALA A 335 -4.85 17.94 -14.41
CA ALA A 335 -6.02 17.44 -15.13
C ALA A 335 -5.68 16.35 -16.15
N SER A 336 -4.52 16.48 -16.83
CA SER A 336 -4.01 15.48 -17.78
C SER A 336 -3.78 14.09 -17.17
N GLY A 337 -3.67 13.98 -15.84
CA GLY A 337 -3.58 12.72 -15.11
C GLY A 337 -4.90 11.97 -15.03
N GLY A 338 -6.03 12.57 -15.44
CA GLY A 338 -7.34 11.92 -15.42
C GLY A 338 -7.36 10.61 -16.21
N LEU A 339 -6.76 10.60 -17.42
CA LEU A 339 -6.68 9.37 -18.22
C LEU A 339 -5.86 8.28 -17.51
N VAL A 340 -4.72 8.64 -16.91
CA VAL A 340 -3.88 7.72 -16.14
C VAL A 340 -4.66 7.14 -14.96
N LEU A 341 -5.35 8.00 -14.21
CA LEU A 341 -6.18 7.61 -13.08
C LEU A 341 -7.22 6.59 -13.52
N ALA A 342 -7.99 6.88 -14.57
CA ALA A 342 -9.03 6.00 -15.11
C ALA A 342 -8.49 4.62 -15.52
N ILE A 343 -7.33 4.58 -16.20
CA ILE A 343 -6.71 3.33 -16.63
C ILE A 343 -6.27 2.50 -15.42
N VAL A 344 -5.56 3.11 -14.46
CA VAL A 344 -5.03 2.42 -13.28
C VAL A 344 -6.14 1.86 -12.41
N VAL A 345 -7.23 2.62 -12.19
CA VAL A 345 -8.35 2.13 -11.37
C VAL A 345 -9.10 0.97 -11.99
N VAL A 346 -9.17 0.88 -13.33
CA VAL A 346 -9.72 -0.29 -14.00
C VAL A 346 -8.86 -1.51 -13.71
N GLY A 347 -7.53 -1.39 -13.75
CA GLY A 347 -6.61 -2.46 -13.37
C GLY A 347 -6.77 -2.88 -11.91
N PHE A 348 -6.82 -1.92 -10.99
CA PHE A 348 -7.04 -2.19 -9.55
C PHE A 348 -8.42 -2.79 -9.26
N PHE A 349 -9.46 -2.43 -10.01
CA PHE A 349 -10.78 -2.99 -9.83
C PHE A 349 -10.82 -4.48 -10.18
N VAL A 350 -9.92 -4.98 -11.04
CA VAL A 350 -9.81 -6.43 -11.29
C VAL A 350 -9.36 -7.18 -10.03
N GLU A 351 -8.40 -6.65 -9.26
CA GLU A 351 -8.02 -7.24 -7.95
C GLU A 351 -9.24 -7.30 -7.02
N VAL A 352 -9.93 -6.16 -6.88
CA VAL A 352 -11.15 -6.03 -6.07
C VAL A 352 -12.20 -7.06 -6.49
N ALA A 353 -12.45 -7.20 -7.79
CA ALA A 353 -13.44 -8.11 -8.37
C ALA A 353 -13.06 -9.58 -8.22
N THR A 354 -11.77 -9.91 -8.27
CA THR A 354 -11.30 -11.28 -8.06
C THR A 354 -11.27 -11.70 -6.60
N GLY A 355 -11.35 -10.75 -5.66
CA GLY A 355 -11.27 -11.00 -4.22
C GLY A 355 -9.83 -11.09 -3.70
N MET A 356 -9.66 -11.67 -2.51
CA MET A 356 -8.38 -11.70 -1.78
C MET A 356 -7.48 -12.84 -2.28
N THR A 357 -7.29 -12.95 -3.60
CA THR A 357 -6.65 -14.10 -4.25
C THR A 357 -5.25 -14.39 -3.70
N ARG A 358 -4.43 -13.36 -3.53
CA ARG A 358 -3.07 -13.49 -2.96
C ARG A 358 -3.08 -13.97 -1.52
N ALA A 359 -4.00 -13.47 -0.69
CA ALA A 359 -4.11 -13.89 0.71
C ALA A 359 -4.57 -15.36 0.80
N ALA A 360 -5.56 -15.77 -0.02
CA ALA A 360 -6.01 -17.15 -0.08
C ALA A 360 -4.91 -18.11 -0.59
N LEU A 361 -4.19 -17.76 -1.65
CA LEU A 361 -3.06 -18.55 -2.15
C LEU A 361 -1.93 -18.66 -1.12
N THR A 362 -1.69 -17.59 -0.36
CA THR A 362 -0.70 -17.58 0.73
C THR A 362 -1.14 -18.52 1.85
N ALA A 363 -2.41 -18.47 2.23
CA ALA A 363 -2.97 -19.29 3.30
C ALA A 363 -2.87 -20.79 2.99
N ILE A 364 -3.21 -21.21 1.76
CA ILE A 364 -3.12 -22.61 1.32
C ILE A 364 -1.70 -23.05 0.91
N GLY A 365 -0.70 -22.19 1.12
CA GLY A 365 0.71 -22.51 0.88
C GLY A 365 1.19 -22.49 -0.58
N ASP A 366 0.42 -21.97 -1.55
CA ASP A 366 0.82 -21.91 -2.98
C ASP A 366 1.76 -20.71 -3.29
N THR A 367 2.80 -20.59 -2.47
CA THR A 367 3.81 -19.52 -2.54
C THR A 367 4.65 -19.57 -3.80
N ARG A 368 4.84 -20.77 -4.39
CA ARG A 368 5.57 -20.94 -5.65
C ARG A 368 4.83 -20.32 -6.82
N PHE A 369 3.51 -20.48 -6.89
CA PHE A 369 2.70 -19.82 -7.92
C PHE A 369 2.75 -18.30 -7.77
N ILE A 370 2.62 -17.79 -6.53
CA ILE A 370 2.74 -16.35 -6.25
C ILE A 370 4.09 -15.80 -6.73
N PHE A 371 5.19 -16.50 -6.44
CA PHE A 371 6.52 -16.09 -6.88
C PHE A 371 6.62 -15.95 -8.40
N TRP A 372 6.31 -17.02 -9.15
CA TRP A 372 6.46 -17.01 -10.61
C TRP A 372 5.53 -16.04 -11.30
N THR A 373 4.28 -15.93 -10.85
CA THR A 373 3.32 -14.98 -11.43
C THR A 373 3.72 -13.53 -11.13
N THR A 374 4.21 -13.22 -9.93
CA THR A 374 4.63 -11.87 -9.59
C THR A 374 5.91 -11.47 -10.34
N THR A 375 6.89 -12.38 -10.46
CA THR A 375 8.09 -12.15 -11.29
C THR A 375 7.73 -11.97 -12.75
N GLY A 376 6.86 -12.81 -13.31
CA GLY A 376 6.37 -12.68 -14.68
C GLY A 376 5.64 -11.36 -14.92
N THR A 377 4.84 -10.91 -13.95
CA THR A 377 4.14 -9.62 -13.98
C THR A 377 5.12 -8.46 -14.00
N LEU A 378 6.16 -8.49 -13.15
CA LEU A 378 7.21 -7.47 -13.14
C LEU A 378 7.89 -7.39 -14.52
N VAL A 379 8.36 -8.51 -15.07
CA VAL A 379 9.03 -8.52 -16.38
C VAL A 379 8.09 -8.03 -17.48
N ALA A 380 6.85 -8.49 -17.51
CA ALA A 380 5.86 -8.05 -18.48
C ALA A 380 5.54 -6.55 -18.35
N ASN A 381 5.45 -6.03 -17.13
CA ASN A 381 5.17 -4.62 -16.88
C ASN A 381 6.31 -3.73 -17.39
N VAL A 382 7.57 -4.08 -17.10
CA VAL A 382 8.72 -3.34 -17.60
C VAL A 382 8.76 -3.35 -19.14
N VAL A 383 8.61 -4.52 -19.76
CA VAL A 383 8.63 -4.66 -21.22
C VAL A 383 7.50 -3.86 -21.86
N LEU A 384 6.26 -4.05 -21.39
CA LEU A 384 5.11 -3.32 -21.93
C LEU A 384 5.21 -1.81 -21.66
N GLY A 385 5.73 -1.40 -20.51
CA GLY A 385 5.95 0.00 -20.16
C GLY A 385 6.88 0.69 -21.17
N PHE A 386 8.03 0.08 -21.48
CA PHE A 386 8.95 0.60 -22.50
C PHE A 386 8.37 0.60 -23.92
N LEU A 387 7.56 -0.40 -24.28
CA LEU A 387 6.93 -0.46 -25.59
C LEU A 387 5.84 0.60 -25.75
N LEU A 388 4.94 0.71 -24.76
CA LEU A 388 3.76 1.55 -24.83
C LEU A 388 4.04 3.03 -24.54
N ILE A 389 5.08 3.37 -23.76
CA ILE A 389 5.42 4.76 -23.47
C ILE A 389 5.74 5.57 -24.73
N SER A 390 6.37 4.94 -25.72
CA SER A 390 6.72 5.58 -27.00
C SER A 390 5.50 6.07 -27.78
N SER A 391 4.38 5.35 -27.69
CA SER A 391 3.16 5.60 -28.47
C SER A 391 2.08 6.35 -27.68
N PHE A 392 2.01 6.14 -26.37
CA PHE A 392 0.92 6.63 -25.50
C PHE A 392 1.39 7.46 -24.31
N GLY A 393 2.69 7.76 -24.18
CA GLY A 393 3.26 8.49 -23.06
C GLY A 393 2.98 7.83 -21.71
N ILE A 394 2.66 8.62 -20.67
CA ILE A 394 2.32 8.10 -19.34
C ILE A 394 1.06 7.23 -19.33
N GLY A 395 0.13 7.41 -20.29
CA GLY A 395 -1.02 6.54 -20.45
C GLY A 395 -0.63 5.13 -20.88
N GLY A 396 0.46 4.98 -21.64
CA GLY A 396 1.02 3.69 -22.03
C GLY A 396 1.61 2.92 -20.85
N VAL A 397 2.35 3.62 -19.97
CA VAL A 397 2.86 3.04 -18.72
C VAL A 397 1.69 2.62 -17.81
N ALA A 398 0.70 3.50 -17.65
CA ALA A 398 -0.52 3.18 -16.90
C ALA A 398 -1.23 1.93 -17.44
N ALA A 399 -1.34 1.79 -18.77
CA ALA A 399 -1.96 0.63 -19.42
C ALA A 399 -1.12 -0.65 -19.22
N ALA A 400 0.21 -0.57 -19.29
CA ALA A 400 1.09 -1.69 -18.99
C ALA A 400 0.88 -2.19 -17.55
N THR A 401 0.84 -1.28 -16.57
CA THR A 401 0.60 -1.60 -15.17
C THR A 401 -0.79 -2.17 -14.95
N ALA A 402 -1.83 -1.53 -15.49
CA ALA A 402 -3.21 -2.02 -15.37
C ALA A 402 -3.39 -3.42 -15.98
N LEU A 403 -2.86 -3.66 -17.19
CA LEU A 403 -3.00 -4.93 -17.88
C LEU A 403 -2.26 -6.07 -17.17
N THR A 404 -1.01 -5.84 -16.77
CA THR A 404 -0.21 -6.85 -16.07
C THR A 404 -0.76 -7.14 -14.69
N TYR A 405 -1.27 -6.12 -13.99
CA TYR A 405 -1.93 -6.30 -12.71
C TYR A 405 -3.26 -7.06 -12.83
N ALA A 406 -4.07 -6.74 -13.83
CA ALA A 406 -5.29 -7.50 -14.13
C ALA A 406 -4.96 -8.96 -14.46
N ALA A 407 -3.96 -9.21 -15.30
CA ALA A 407 -3.53 -10.55 -15.68
C ALA A 407 -3.04 -11.36 -14.46
N LEU A 408 -2.28 -10.75 -13.54
CA LEU A 408 -1.85 -11.37 -12.30
C LEU A 408 -3.04 -11.83 -11.44
N ASN A 409 -4.01 -10.95 -11.23
CA ASN A 409 -5.17 -11.23 -10.38
C ASN A 409 -6.11 -12.27 -11.02
N VAL A 410 -6.33 -12.19 -12.34
CA VAL A 410 -7.09 -13.21 -13.08
C VAL A 410 -6.38 -14.57 -13.02
N ALA A 411 -5.07 -14.62 -13.23
CA ALA A 411 -4.31 -15.87 -13.11
C ALA A 411 -4.41 -16.47 -11.71
N SER A 412 -4.35 -15.62 -10.68
CA SER A 412 -4.49 -16.03 -9.27
C SER A 412 -5.89 -16.55 -8.96
N ALA A 413 -6.94 -15.90 -9.48
CA ALA A 413 -8.32 -16.35 -9.34
C ALA A 413 -8.55 -17.70 -10.03
N VAL A 414 -8.06 -17.84 -11.27
CA VAL A 414 -8.13 -19.11 -12.02
C VAL A 414 -7.39 -20.22 -11.26
N ARG A 415 -6.22 -19.94 -10.70
CA ARG A 415 -5.47 -20.92 -9.90
C ARG A 415 -6.25 -21.37 -8.67
N LEU A 416 -6.88 -20.46 -7.95
CA LEU A 416 -7.72 -20.80 -6.79
C LEU A 416 -8.92 -21.65 -7.19
N TYR A 417 -9.60 -21.29 -8.27
CA TYR A 417 -10.71 -22.08 -8.78
C TYR A 417 -10.28 -23.50 -9.16
N LEU A 418 -9.13 -23.65 -9.83
CA LEU A 418 -8.64 -24.98 -10.26
C LEU A 418 -8.16 -25.87 -9.10
N VAL A 419 -7.71 -25.29 -7.97
CA VAL A 419 -7.13 -26.06 -6.85
C VAL A 419 -8.14 -26.29 -5.71
N ARG A 420 -9.09 -25.36 -5.53
CA ARG A 420 -10.03 -25.35 -4.39
C ARG A 420 -11.46 -24.97 -4.77
N GLU A 421 -11.75 -24.73 -6.05
CA GLU A 421 -13.08 -24.31 -6.54
C GLU A 421 -13.60 -23.00 -5.91
N PHE A 422 -12.69 -22.15 -5.41
CA PHE A 422 -13.06 -20.85 -4.85
C PHE A 422 -13.39 -19.86 -5.96
N HIS A 423 -14.47 -19.09 -5.79
CA HIS A 423 -14.87 -18.03 -6.70
C HIS A 423 -15.40 -16.81 -5.95
N ALA A 424 -15.26 -15.62 -6.53
CA ALA A 424 -15.72 -14.38 -5.92
C ALA A 424 -17.20 -14.03 -6.19
N ILE A 425 -17.88 -14.79 -7.06
CA ILE A 425 -19.18 -14.42 -7.61
C ILE A 425 -20.30 -14.93 -6.69
N SER A 426 -21.21 -14.02 -6.29
CA SER A 426 -22.49 -14.36 -5.67
C SER A 426 -23.66 -13.71 -6.42
N SER A 427 -24.86 -14.24 -6.23
CA SER A 427 -26.07 -13.71 -6.87
C SER A 427 -26.37 -12.27 -6.40
N ALA A 428 -26.19 -11.99 -5.11
CA ALA A 428 -26.31 -10.65 -4.56
C ALA A 428 -25.29 -9.70 -5.17
N LEU A 429 -24.04 -10.14 -5.33
CA LEU A 429 -22.99 -9.31 -5.92
C LEU A 429 -23.35 -8.85 -7.35
N VAL A 430 -23.87 -9.76 -8.17
CA VAL A 430 -24.30 -9.42 -9.55
C VAL A 430 -25.44 -8.40 -9.52
N ARG A 431 -26.49 -8.62 -8.71
CA ARG A 431 -27.63 -7.70 -8.59
C ARG A 431 -27.18 -6.29 -8.14
N VAL A 432 -26.34 -6.22 -7.12
CA VAL A 432 -25.81 -4.94 -6.60
C VAL A 432 -24.94 -4.25 -7.63
N THR A 433 -24.07 -4.98 -8.32
CA THR A 433 -23.16 -4.41 -9.32
C THR A 433 -23.92 -3.82 -10.50
N VAL A 434 -24.87 -4.59 -11.06
CA VAL A 434 -25.69 -4.12 -12.18
C VAL A 434 -26.52 -2.90 -11.76
N SER A 435 -27.22 -2.97 -10.62
CA SER A 435 -28.10 -1.89 -10.16
C SER A 435 -27.33 -0.61 -9.87
N THR A 436 -26.17 -0.71 -9.22
CA THR A 436 -25.30 0.44 -8.92
C THR A 436 -24.72 1.05 -10.19
N THR A 437 -24.32 0.22 -11.16
CA THR A 437 -23.75 0.69 -12.44
C THR A 437 -24.81 1.40 -13.27
N VAL A 438 -26.03 0.85 -13.35
CA VAL A 438 -27.16 1.49 -14.05
C VAL A 438 -27.52 2.82 -13.38
N LEU A 439 -27.64 2.84 -12.04
CA LEU A 439 -27.88 4.07 -11.29
C LEU A 439 -26.80 5.11 -11.56
N PHE A 440 -25.52 4.71 -11.52
CA PHE A 440 -24.41 5.62 -11.79
C PHE A 440 -24.50 6.22 -13.20
N ALA A 441 -24.78 5.39 -14.21
CA ALA A 441 -24.92 5.85 -15.58
C ALA A 441 -26.07 6.87 -15.72
N LEU A 442 -27.21 6.63 -15.06
CA LEU A 442 -28.34 7.57 -15.04
C LEU A 442 -27.97 8.89 -14.36
N LEU A 443 -27.31 8.84 -13.19
CA LEU A 443 -26.86 10.03 -12.46
C LEU A 443 -25.78 10.80 -13.24
N TYR A 444 -24.88 10.09 -13.92
CA TYR A 444 -23.86 10.68 -14.77
C TYR A 444 -24.48 11.46 -15.93
N VAL A 445 -25.47 10.88 -16.62
CA VAL A 445 -26.18 11.55 -17.72
C VAL A 445 -26.99 12.74 -17.19
N ALA A 446 -27.66 12.61 -16.05
CA ALA A 446 -28.52 13.65 -15.50
C ALA A 446 -27.75 14.84 -14.90
N PHE A 447 -26.66 14.57 -14.18
CA PHE A 447 -25.97 15.55 -13.34
C PHE A 447 -24.47 15.70 -13.63
N GLY A 448 -23.90 14.91 -14.55
CA GLY A 448 -22.45 14.90 -14.79
C GLY A 448 -21.90 16.26 -15.22
N SER A 449 -22.67 17.04 -16.00
CA SER A 449 -22.27 18.39 -16.42
C SER A 449 -22.28 19.43 -15.29
N TRP A 450 -22.89 19.12 -14.15
CA TRP A 450 -22.97 20.01 -12.99
C TRP A 450 -21.79 19.81 -12.04
N ILE A 451 -21.08 18.69 -12.15
CA ILE A 451 -19.91 18.39 -11.32
C ILE A 451 -18.75 19.25 -11.80
N ARG A 452 -18.59 20.41 -11.16
CA ARG A 452 -17.43 21.29 -11.32
C ARG A 452 -16.23 20.70 -10.60
N SER A 453 -15.02 21.12 -11.01
CA SER A 453 -13.73 20.70 -10.43
C SER A 453 -13.43 21.29 -9.04
N SER A 454 -14.44 21.80 -8.32
CA SER A 454 -14.26 22.23 -6.93
C SER A 454 -14.20 21.01 -6.01
N LEU A 455 -13.28 21.03 -5.05
CA LEU A 455 -13.14 19.95 -4.07
C LEU A 455 -14.45 19.67 -3.33
N LEU A 456 -15.20 20.71 -2.96
CA LEU A 456 -16.46 20.55 -2.26
C LEU A 456 -17.51 19.84 -3.13
N THR A 457 -17.63 20.20 -4.41
CA THR A 457 -18.62 19.58 -5.31
C THR A 457 -18.29 18.13 -5.60
N VAL A 458 -17.02 17.81 -5.82
CA VAL A 458 -16.57 16.42 -6.03
C VAL A 458 -16.82 15.56 -4.78
N LEU A 459 -16.48 16.07 -3.59
CA LEU A 459 -16.71 15.33 -2.34
C LEU A 459 -18.20 15.11 -2.06
N LEU A 460 -19.03 16.15 -2.19
CA LEU A 460 -20.47 16.02 -1.95
C LEU A 460 -21.14 15.08 -2.96
N ALA A 461 -20.75 15.14 -4.24
CA ALA A 461 -21.27 14.24 -5.26
C ALA A 461 -20.84 12.79 -5.00
N GLY A 462 -19.58 12.56 -4.65
CA GLY A 462 -19.07 11.24 -4.31
C GLY A 462 -19.74 10.65 -3.06
N MET A 463 -19.88 11.45 -1.99
CA MET A 463 -20.59 11.04 -0.76
C MET A 463 -22.07 10.77 -1.02
N GLY A 464 -22.73 11.63 -1.81
CA GLY A 464 -24.12 11.44 -2.22
C GLY A 464 -24.30 10.15 -3.01
N PHE A 465 -23.45 9.90 -4.00
CA PHE A 465 -23.48 8.66 -4.77
C PHE A 465 -23.24 7.42 -3.89
N TYR A 466 -22.27 7.48 -2.98
CA TYR A 466 -22.00 6.38 -2.04
C TYR A 466 -23.21 6.10 -1.14
N ALA A 467 -23.87 7.13 -0.61
CA ALA A 467 -25.08 6.98 0.21
C ALA A 467 -26.22 6.34 -0.57
N VAL A 468 -26.46 6.75 -1.83
CA VAL A 468 -27.48 6.13 -2.68
C VAL A 468 -27.12 4.69 -3.02
N HIS A 469 -25.84 4.39 -3.27
CA HIS A 469 -25.37 3.01 -3.47
C HIS A 469 -25.71 2.11 -2.26
N LEU A 470 -25.50 2.58 -1.03
CA LEU A 470 -25.87 1.80 0.16
C LEU A 470 -27.37 1.52 0.22
N ILE A 471 -28.22 2.51 -0.13
CA ILE A 471 -29.67 2.31 -0.22
C ILE A 471 -30.01 1.24 -1.27
N VAL A 472 -29.39 1.31 -2.45
CA VAL A 472 -29.57 0.31 -3.51
C VAL A 472 -29.13 -1.06 -3.05
N PHE A 473 -27.99 -1.17 -2.37
CA PHE A 473 -27.48 -2.42 -1.82
C PHE A 473 -28.52 -3.12 -0.94
N PHE A 474 -29.16 -2.39 -0.01
CA PHE A 474 -30.23 -2.95 0.81
C PHE A 474 -31.49 -3.25 -0.01
N ALA A 475 -31.88 -2.36 -0.93
CA ALA A 475 -33.11 -2.49 -1.71
C ALA A 475 -33.12 -3.70 -2.68
N VAL A 476 -31.95 -4.12 -3.19
CA VAL A 476 -31.85 -5.24 -4.14
C VAL A 476 -31.54 -6.58 -3.47
N GLY A 477 -31.62 -6.64 -2.14
CA GLY A 477 -31.27 -7.83 -1.37
C GLY A 477 -29.78 -8.15 -1.44
N GLY A 478 -28.92 -7.14 -1.22
CA GLY A 478 -27.47 -7.30 -1.16
C GLY A 478 -26.98 -8.11 0.04
N LEU A 479 -27.79 -8.16 1.11
CA LEU A 479 -27.57 -9.03 2.26
C LEU A 479 -28.13 -10.43 2.00
N GLU A 480 -27.26 -11.43 2.08
CA GLU A 480 -27.51 -12.86 2.02
C GLU A 480 -27.53 -13.45 3.44
N THR A 481 -28.00 -14.69 3.57
CA THR A 481 -28.16 -15.36 4.87
C THR A 481 -26.83 -15.58 5.59
N GLU A 482 -25.75 -15.79 4.83
CA GLU A 482 -24.38 -15.91 5.30
C GLU A 482 -23.91 -14.61 6.00
N ASP A 483 -24.29 -13.43 5.48
CA ASP A 483 -23.97 -12.15 6.12
C ASP A 483 -24.63 -12.07 7.50
N MET A 484 -25.89 -12.49 7.59
CA MET A 484 -26.64 -12.49 8.85
C MET A 484 -26.07 -13.46 9.86
N THR A 485 -25.57 -14.60 9.39
CA THR A 485 -24.98 -15.63 10.26
C THR A 485 -23.68 -15.13 10.88
N LEU A 486 -22.82 -14.51 10.08
CA LEU A 486 -21.58 -13.90 10.58
C LEU A 486 -21.84 -12.67 11.45
N LEU A 487 -22.76 -11.79 11.05
CA LEU A 487 -23.14 -10.66 11.89
C LEU A 487 -23.61 -11.14 13.26
N ARG A 488 -24.50 -12.15 13.34
CA ARG A 488 -24.96 -12.73 14.62
C ARG A 488 -23.84 -13.36 15.44
N GLN A 489 -22.88 -14.03 14.80
CA GLN A 489 -21.73 -14.65 15.46
C GLN A 489 -20.82 -13.61 16.13
N TYR A 490 -20.70 -12.41 15.53
CA TYR A 490 -19.80 -11.35 15.99
C TYR A 490 -20.50 -10.12 16.62
N THR A 491 -21.83 -10.05 16.67
CA THR A 491 -22.59 -8.94 17.31
C THR A 491 -22.16 -8.75 18.77
N SER A 492 -21.80 -9.83 19.47
CA SER A 492 -21.34 -9.76 20.88
C SER A 492 -19.99 -9.05 21.05
N THR A 493 -19.23 -8.87 19.97
CA THR A 493 -17.88 -8.30 19.97
C THR A 493 -17.85 -6.86 19.46
N ILE A 494 -18.92 -6.40 18.81
CA ILE A 494 -19.03 -5.05 18.24
C ILE A 494 -19.78 -4.14 19.23
N PRO A 495 -19.23 -2.96 19.60
CA PRO A 495 -19.87 -2.06 20.58
C PRO A 495 -21.10 -1.29 20.03
N ILE A 496 -21.68 -1.73 18.90
CA ILE A 496 -22.79 -1.07 18.20
C ILE A 496 -24.02 -1.98 18.31
N ASN A 497 -25.17 -1.41 18.71
CA ASN A 497 -26.44 -2.15 18.75
C ASN A 497 -26.96 -2.39 17.32
N LEU A 498 -26.75 -3.61 16.81
CA LEU A 498 -27.21 -4.05 15.49
C LEU A 498 -28.63 -4.63 15.49
N GLN A 499 -29.31 -4.69 16.65
CA GLN A 499 -30.68 -5.20 16.74
C GLN A 499 -31.68 -4.51 15.80
N PRO A 500 -31.65 -3.17 15.63
CA PRO A 500 -32.55 -2.50 14.68
C PRO A 500 -32.34 -2.93 13.23
N LEU A 501 -31.11 -3.31 12.85
CA LEU A 501 -30.80 -3.82 11.51
C LEU A 501 -31.43 -5.20 11.32
N PHE A 502 -31.30 -6.09 12.31
CA PHE A 502 -31.90 -7.43 12.27
C PHE A 502 -33.43 -7.36 12.22
N ASP A 503 -34.05 -6.50 13.04
CA ASP A 503 -35.50 -6.34 13.08
C ASP A 503 -36.07 -5.78 11.75
N LEU A 504 -35.29 -4.98 11.02
CA LEU A 504 -35.68 -4.40 9.74
C LEU A 504 -35.58 -5.43 8.60
N LEU A 505 -34.63 -6.36 8.71
CA LEU A 505 -34.41 -7.45 7.74
C LEU A 505 -35.33 -8.65 7.96
N GLU A 506 -35.82 -8.89 9.17
CA GLU A 506 -36.84 -9.92 9.44
C GLU A 506 -38.25 -9.51 8.97
N ARG A 507 -38.44 -8.24 8.56
CA ARG A 507 -39.72 -7.67 8.11
C ARG A 507 -39.87 -7.54 6.60
N GLY A 508 -38.81 -7.72 5.82
CA GLY A 508 -38.79 -7.63 4.35
C GLY A 508 -38.38 -8.95 3.74
#